data_AF-A0A953AX83-F1
#
_entry.id   AF-A0A953AX83-F1
#
_cell.length_a   1.000
_cell.length_b   1.000
_cell.length_c   1.000
_cell.angle_alpha   90.00
_cell.angle_beta   90.00
_cell.angle_gamma   90.00
#
_symmetry.space_group_name_H-M   'P 1'
#
loop_
_entity.id
_entity.type
_entity.pdbx_description
1 polymer ?
#
loop_
_entity_poly.entity_id
_entity_poly.type
_entity_poly.pdbx_seq_one_letter_code
_entity_poly.pdbx_strand_id
1 'polypeptide(L)'
;TAPTTSAEGHLARFDAPKPELHTASESALAQPFLRCMHCEGDNNRYATGCMHCHADLATPEQRAFNERLWAQLLAQREEEEKAHAAHQAAFLQAAIEEKEARRRAAEALAREVGARTRARLNADEGWTFGTRFGRRRAMHAYMAENPRVAAAVVALLAFANLFVPRPPLWRYGPFAVVALVAIVWAVKRFREKKER
;
A
#
# COMPACT_ATOMS: atom_id res chain seq x y z
N THR A 1 8.95 31.23 -30.90
CA THR A 1 8.60 31.50 -29.48
C THR A 1 7.16 31.09 -29.30
N ALA A 2 6.93 29.93 -28.69
CA ALA A 2 5.60 29.37 -28.49
C ALA A 2 4.92 30.04 -27.29
N PRO A 3 3.67 30.53 -27.41
CA PRO A 3 2.85 30.82 -26.25
C PRO A 3 2.34 29.50 -25.65
N THR A 4 2.53 29.43 -24.34
CA THR A 4 2.16 28.37 -23.40
C THR A 4 0.71 27.92 -23.51
N THR A 5 0.54 26.61 -23.44
CA THR A 5 -0.68 25.89 -23.08
C THR A 5 -1.36 26.52 -21.86
N SER A 6 -2.37 27.35 -22.09
CA SER A 6 -3.44 27.54 -21.11
C SER A 6 -4.24 26.24 -21.10
N ALA A 7 -4.28 25.58 -19.94
CA ALA A 7 -5.09 24.40 -19.73
C ALA A 7 -6.55 24.71 -20.08
N GLU A 8 -7.11 23.92 -20.99
CA GLU A 8 -8.47 24.02 -21.52
C GLU A 8 -9.48 24.17 -20.36
N GLY A 9 -9.95 25.40 -20.12
CA GLY A 9 -10.98 25.69 -19.11
C GLY A 9 -10.68 26.85 -18.14
N HIS A 10 -9.47 27.42 -18.13
CA HIS A 10 -9.18 28.58 -17.28
C HIS A 10 -9.81 29.86 -17.87
N LEU A 11 -10.90 30.35 -17.28
CA LEU A 11 -11.55 31.59 -17.70
C LEU A 11 -10.75 32.79 -17.18
N ALA A 12 -10.35 33.69 -18.09
CA ALA A 12 -9.53 34.86 -17.78
C ALA A 12 -10.10 35.79 -16.69
N ARG A 13 -11.41 35.71 -16.40
CA ARG A 13 -12.05 36.42 -15.28
C ARG A 13 -11.52 36.01 -13.90
N PHE A 14 -10.86 34.86 -13.80
CA PHE A 14 -10.25 34.36 -12.56
C PHE A 14 -8.75 34.69 -12.44
N ASP A 15 -8.16 35.37 -13.44
CA ASP A 15 -6.78 35.87 -13.39
C ASP A 15 -6.67 37.20 -12.62
N ALA A 16 -7.80 37.77 -12.18
CA ALA A 16 -7.78 38.94 -11.31
C ALA A 16 -7.05 38.60 -9.99
N PRO A 17 -6.18 39.49 -9.47
CA PRO A 17 -5.53 39.28 -8.19
C PRO A 17 -6.59 39.01 -7.14
N LYS A 18 -6.53 37.80 -6.56
CA LYS A 18 -7.50 37.35 -5.56
C LYS A 18 -7.51 38.39 -4.43
N PRO A 19 -8.64 39.06 -4.16
CA PRO A 19 -8.70 40.00 -3.05
C PRO A 19 -8.31 39.26 -1.79
N GLU A 20 -7.43 39.85 -0.99
CA GLU A 20 -7.01 39.28 0.27
C GLU A 20 -8.25 39.25 1.19
N LEU A 21 -8.79 38.05 1.39
CA LEU A 21 -9.94 37.83 2.24
C LEU A 21 -9.46 37.96 3.68
N HIS A 22 -9.53 39.17 4.22
CA HIS A 22 -9.37 39.38 5.66
C HIS A 22 -10.58 38.76 6.35
N THR A 23 -10.36 37.60 7.00
CA THR A 23 -11.30 37.15 8.02
C THR A 23 -11.19 38.14 9.17
N ALA A 24 -12.31 38.73 9.60
CA ALA A 24 -12.30 39.57 10.78
C ALA A 24 -11.82 38.70 11.95
N SER A 25 -10.55 38.86 12.33
CA SER A 25 -9.95 38.20 13.47
C SER A 25 -10.46 38.87 14.75
N GLU A 26 -11.77 38.82 14.97
CA GLU A 26 -12.31 39.09 16.29
C GLU A 26 -12.34 37.78 17.05
N SER A 27 -12.10 37.87 18.37
CA SER A 27 -12.09 36.73 19.28
C SER A 27 -13.28 35.83 18.99
N ALA A 28 -13.09 34.50 19.01
CA ALA A 28 -14.16 33.51 18.85
C ALA A 28 -15.37 33.72 19.81
N LEU A 29 -15.23 34.62 20.78
CA LEU A 29 -16.21 35.05 21.77
C LEU A 29 -17.06 36.28 21.37
N ALA A 30 -16.73 36.98 20.28
CA ALA A 30 -17.45 38.17 19.86
C ALA A 30 -18.72 37.77 19.07
N GLN A 31 -19.86 38.37 19.40
CA GLN A 31 -21.15 38.05 18.80
C GLN A 31 -21.18 38.44 17.30
N PRO A 32 -21.29 37.49 16.36
CA PRO A 32 -21.23 37.79 14.94
C PRO A 32 -22.45 38.52 14.39
N PHE A 33 -23.62 38.42 15.05
CA PHE A 33 -24.87 39.05 14.64
C PHE A 33 -25.72 39.47 15.83
N LEU A 34 -26.65 40.39 15.60
CA LEU A 34 -27.66 40.82 16.57
C LEU A 34 -29.03 40.29 16.18
N ARG A 35 -29.70 39.60 17.12
CA ARG A 35 -31.07 39.11 16.91
C ARG A 35 -32.06 40.06 17.56
N CYS A 36 -33.01 40.60 16.78
CA CYS A 36 -34.00 41.56 17.29
C CYS A 36 -34.90 40.92 18.34
N MET A 37 -35.10 41.55 19.51
CA MET A 37 -35.98 40.98 20.53
C MET A 37 -37.47 40.99 20.18
N HIS A 38 -37.88 41.82 19.21
CA HIS A 38 -39.29 41.99 18.84
C HIS A 38 -39.74 41.03 17.75
N CYS A 39 -38.93 40.87 16.70
CA CYS A 39 -39.28 40.03 15.55
C CYS A 39 -38.34 38.83 15.37
N GLU A 40 -37.36 38.66 16.26
CA GLU A 40 -36.37 37.58 16.22
C GLU A 40 -35.57 37.45 14.92
N GLY A 41 -35.55 38.49 14.09
CA GLY A 41 -34.75 38.51 12.87
C GLY A 41 -33.29 38.81 13.17
N ASP A 42 -32.40 38.14 12.44
CA ASP A 42 -30.95 38.36 12.55
C ASP A 42 -30.52 39.58 11.73
N ASN A 43 -29.62 40.37 12.31
CA ASN A 43 -29.10 41.59 11.72
C ASN A 43 -27.57 41.59 11.83
N ASN A 44 -26.93 42.40 10.99
CA ASN A 44 -25.49 42.64 11.12
C ASN A 44 -25.16 43.14 12.53
N ARG A 45 -24.00 42.76 13.06
CA ARG A 45 -23.49 43.17 14.38
C ARG A 45 -23.51 44.69 14.62
N TYR A 46 -23.29 45.47 13.57
CA TYR A 46 -23.25 46.93 13.64
C TYR A 46 -24.59 47.61 13.28
N ALA A 47 -25.66 46.83 13.11
CA ALA A 47 -26.97 47.38 12.78
C ALA A 47 -27.53 48.17 13.97
N THR A 48 -27.92 49.42 13.71
CA THR A 48 -28.61 50.28 14.69
C THR A 48 -30.12 50.11 14.65
N GLY A 49 -30.68 49.54 13.58
CA GLY A 49 -32.11 49.28 13.45
C GLY A 49 -32.37 47.93 12.76
N CYS A 50 -33.48 47.28 13.14
CA CYS A 50 -33.85 45.99 12.58
C CYS A 50 -34.25 46.13 11.10
N MET A 51 -33.69 45.29 10.24
CA MET A 51 -34.02 45.26 8.82
C MET A 51 -35.46 44.77 8.53
N HIS A 52 -36.11 44.11 9.49
CA HIS A 52 -37.44 43.53 9.33
C HIS A 52 -38.55 44.35 9.97
N CYS A 53 -38.39 44.76 11.23
CA CYS A 53 -39.43 45.50 11.98
C CYS A 53 -39.04 46.94 12.31
N HIS A 54 -37.85 47.40 11.90
CA HIS A 54 -37.32 48.74 12.15
C HIS A 54 -37.18 49.15 13.62
N ALA A 55 -37.27 48.20 14.55
CA ALA A 55 -36.99 48.46 15.96
C ALA A 55 -35.53 48.90 16.17
N ASP A 56 -35.31 49.81 17.12
CA ASP A 56 -33.97 50.27 17.52
C ASP A 56 -33.19 49.12 18.18
N LEU A 57 -32.01 48.82 17.63
CA LEU A 57 -31.13 47.77 18.14
C LEU A 57 -30.07 48.30 19.11
N ALA A 58 -29.96 49.62 19.30
CA ALA A 58 -29.01 50.25 20.21
C ALA A 58 -29.51 50.36 21.66
N THR A 59 -30.68 49.81 21.97
CA THR A 59 -31.28 49.87 23.32
C THR A 59 -30.51 48.97 24.32
N PRO A 60 -30.44 49.35 25.62
CA PRO A 60 -29.83 48.51 26.64
C PRO A 60 -30.57 47.17 26.82
N GLU A 61 -31.89 47.15 26.63
CA GLU A 61 -32.70 45.94 26.69
C GLU A 61 -32.30 44.95 25.58
N GLN A 62 -32.07 45.47 24.36
CA GLN A 62 -31.63 44.67 23.21
C GLN A 62 -30.26 44.05 23.44
N ARG A 63 -29.33 44.79 24.06
CA ARG A 63 -28.02 44.25 24.45
C ARG A 63 -28.15 43.12 25.47
N ALA A 64 -28.92 43.32 26.54
CA ALA A 64 -29.14 42.30 27.56
C ALA A 64 -29.87 41.05 27.03
N PHE A 65 -30.74 41.20 26.03
CA PHE A 65 -31.34 40.08 25.32
C PHE A 65 -30.29 39.27 24.54
N ASN A 66 -29.45 39.93 23.74
CA ASN A 66 -28.42 39.25 22.96
C ASN A 66 -27.36 38.60 23.86
N GLU A 67 -26.92 39.26 24.93
CA GLU A 67 -25.98 38.67 25.90
C GLU A 67 -26.50 37.34 26.47
N ARG A 68 -27.78 37.28 26.85
CA ARG A 68 -28.42 36.04 27.35
C ARG A 68 -28.52 34.99 26.25
N LEU A 69 -28.95 35.38 25.06
CA LEU A 69 -29.06 34.47 23.91
C LEU A 69 -27.71 33.84 23.58
N TRP A 70 -26.65 34.65 23.54
CA TRP A 70 -25.31 34.18 23.21
C TRP A 70 -24.70 33.33 24.32
N ALA A 71 -24.95 33.64 25.59
CA ALA A 71 -24.57 32.76 26.69
C ALA A 71 -25.21 31.36 26.57
N GLN A 72 -26.49 31.30 26.18
CA GLN A 72 -27.19 30.03 25.94
C GLN A 72 -26.62 29.27 24.75
N LEU A 73 -26.37 29.95 23.63
CA LEU A 73 -25.80 29.33 22.43
C LEU A 73 -24.38 28.81 22.66
N LEU A 74 -23.56 29.53 23.44
CA LEU A 74 -22.22 29.07 23.80
C LEU A 74 -22.26 27.82 24.68
N ALA A 75 -23.16 27.77 25.66
CA ALA A 75 -23.35 26.58 26.49
C ALA A 75 -23.81 25.37 25.65
N GLN A 76 -24.78 25.57 24.76
CA GLN A 76 -25.24 24.51 23.84
C GLN A 76 -24.13 24.03 22.91
N ARG A 77 -23.34 24.94 22.35
CA ARG A 77 -22.20 24.57 21.51
C ARG A 77 -21.18 23.71 22.26
N GLU A 78 -20.88 24.04 23.51
CA GLU A 78 -19.94 23.24 24.31
C GLU A 78 -20.47 21.81 24.53
N GLU A 79 -21.77 21.66 24.77
CA GLU A 79 -22.43 20.35 24.89
C GLU A 79 -22.41 19.57 23.57
N GLU A 80 -22.72 20.22 22.45
CA GLU A 80 -22.67 19.64 21.11
C GLU A 80 -21.25 19.21 20.72
N GLU A 81 -20.23 20.03 21.03
CA GLU A 81 -18.83 19.71 20.79
C GLU A 81 -18.39 18.49 21.60
N LYS A 82 -18.80 18.40 22.88
CA LYS A 82 -18.54 17.21 23.72
C LYS A 82 -19.23 15.96 23.16
N ALA A 83 -20.49 16.07 22.77
CA ALA A 83 -21.24 14.95 22.19
C ALA A 83 -20.61 14.49 20.87
N HIS A 84 -20.22 15.43 20.01
CA HIS A 84 -19.57 15.15 18.74
C HIS A 84 -18.19 14.50 18.94
N ALA A 85 -17.39 15.00 19.89
CA ALA A 85 -16.10 14.40 20.24
C ALA A 85 -16.26 12.96 20.76
N ALA A 86 -17.26 12.71 21.61
CA ALA A 86 -17.56 11.37 22.10
C ALA A 86 -17.98 10.42 20.97
N HIS A 87 -18.83 10.90 20.05
CA HIS A 87 -19.25 10.13 18.88
C HIS A 87 -18.07 9.80 17.96
N GLN A 88 -17.18 10.77 17.70
CA GLN A 88 -15.97 10.53 16.91
C GLN A 88 -15.03 9.51 17.56
N ALA A 89 -14.84 9.61 18.88
CA ALA A 89 -14.03 8.65 19.62
C ALA A 89 -14.62 7.23 19.52
N ALA A 90 -15.94 7.07 19.69
CA ALA A 90 -16.61 5.78 19.54
C ALA A 90 -16.47 5.21 18.12
N PHE A 91 -16.64 6.04 17.10
CA PHE A 91 -16.46 5.64 15.70
C PHE A 91 -15.04 5.14 15.42
N LEU A 92 -14.02 5.85 15.93
CA LEU A 92 -12.63 5.46 15.77
C LEU A 92 -12.33 4.12 16.46
N GLN A 93 -12.86 3.91 17.67
CA GLN A 93 -12.69 2.63 18.38
C GLN A 93 -13.34 1.48 17.60
N ALA A 94 -14.58 1.65 17.13
CA ALA A 94 -15.26 0.64 16.31
C ALA A 94 -14.48 0.32 15.03
N ALA A 95 -13.88 1.32 14.37
CA ALA A 95 -13.06 1.10 13.18
C ALA A 95 -11.77 0.33 13.48
N ILE A 96 -11.14 0.56 14.64
CA ILE A 96 -9.96 -0.19 15.10
C ILE A 96 -10.34 -1.65 15.37
N GLU A 97 -11.40 -1.89 16.14
CA GLU A 97 -11.90 -3.22 16.45
C GLU A 97 -12.27 -4.00 15.19
N GLU A 98 -12.95 -3.36 14.25
CA GLU A 98 -13.30 -3.96 12.97
C GLU A 98 -12.06 -4.34 12.17
N LYS A 99 -11.05 -3.45 12.12
CA LYS A 99 -9.78 -3.73 11.43
C LYS A 99 -9.06 -4.93 12.07
N GLU A 100 -9.04 -5.03 13.38
CA GLU A 100 -8.45 -6.17 14.10
C GLU A 100 -9.23 -7.46 13.88
N ALA A 101 -10.56 -7.40 13.86
CA ALA A 101 -11.41 -8.54 13.53
C ALA A 101 -11.16 -9.04 12.10
N ARG A 102 -11.11 -8.13 11.13
CA ARG A 102 -10.79 -8.44 9.72
C ARG A 102 -9.39 -9.06 9.59
N ARG A 103 -8.40 -8.52 10.31
CA ARG A 103 -7.03 -9.09 10.33
C ARG A 103 -7.03 -10.51 10.87
N ARG A 104 -7.67 -10.76 12.02
CA ARG A 104 -7.76 -12.11 12.62
C ARG A 104 -8.45 -13.11 11.68
N ALA A 105 -9.54 -12.69 11.04
CA ALA A 105 -10.24 -13.51 10.06
C ALA A 105 -9.36 -13.84 8.83
N ALA A 106 -8.64 -12.85 8.30
CA ALA A 106 -7.72 -13.04 7.18
C ALA A 106 -6.56 -13.98 7.53
N GLU A 107 -5.97 -13.84 8.72
CA GLU A 107 -4.91 -14.73 9.20
C GLU A 107 -5.39 -16.17 9.40
N ALA A 108 -6.61 -16.36 9.92
CA ALA A 108 -7.22 -17.67 10.04
C ALA A 108 -7.43 -18.35 8.67
N LEU A 109 -7.97 -17.60 7.71
CA LEU A 109 -8.14 -18.07 6.33
C LEU A 109 -6.80 -18.42 5.67
N ALA A 110 -5.79 -17.56 5.84
CA ALA A 110 -4.45 -17.80 5.30
C ALA A 110 -3.82 -19.08 5.87
N ARG A 111 -4.01 -19.36 7.16
CA ARG A 111 -3.56 -20.62 7.78
C ARG A 111 -4.24 -21.84 7.17
N GLU A 112 -5.56 -21.78 6.98
CA GLU A 112 -6.33 -22.88 6.38
C GLU A 112 -5.91 -23.14 4.93
N VAL A 113 -5.85 -22.09 4.11
CA VAL A 113 -5.42 -22.19 2.70
C VAL A 113 -3.98 -22.68 2.61
N GLY A 114 -3.10 -22.21 3.49
CA GLY A 114 -1.72 -22.68 3.58
C GLY A 114 -1.62 -24.16 3.95
N ALA A 115 -2.42 -24.62 4.91
CA ALA A 115 -2.47 -26.03 5.30
C ALA A 115 -2.98 -26.92 4.15
N ARG A 116 -4.07 -26.50 3.49
CA ARG A 116 -4.65 -27.21 2.33
C ARG A 116 -3.66 -27.27 1.17
N THR A 117 -2.98 -26.17 0.88
CA THR A 117 -1.99 -26.10 -0.20
C THR A 117 -0.79 -27.00 0.08
N ARG A 118 -0.24 -26.99 1.31
CA ARG A 118 0.84 -27.91 1.69
C ARG A 118 0.41 -29.38 1.60
N ALA A 119 -0.80 -29.72 2.04
CA ALA A 119 -1.32 -31.07 1.92
C ALA A 119 -1.40 -31.53 0.46
N ARG A 120 -1.87 -30.66 -0.45
CA ARG A 120 -1.92 -30.92 -1.89
C ARG A 120 -0.51 -31.09 -2.48
N LEU A 121 0.41 -30.19 -2.17
CA LEU A 121 1.79 -30.26 -2.68
C LEU A 121 2.50 -31.53 -2.19
N ASN A 122 2.34 -31.90 -0.92
CA ASN A 122 2.92 -33.14 -0.39
C ASN A 122 2.33 -34.39 -1.06
N ALA A 123 1.04 -34.37 -1.42
CA ALA A 123 0.41 -35.47 -2.16
C ALA A 123 0.96 -35.56 -3.61
N ASP A 124 1.09 -34.43 -4.30
CA ASP A 124 1.65 -34.36 -5.66
C ASP A 124 3.17 -34.69 -5.69
N GLU A 125 3.91 -34.26 -4.67
CA GLU A 125 5.34 -34.54 -4.52
C GLU A 125 5.58 -36.03 -4.20
N GLY A 126 4.74 -36.65 -3.35
CA GLY A 126 4.77 -38.10 -3.14
C GLY A 126 4.55 -38.91 -4.42
N TRP A 127 3.67 -38.44 -5.32
CA TRP A 127 3.43 -39.07 -6.62
C TRP A 127 4.61 -38.88 -7.60
N THR A 128 5.24 -37.71 -7.62
CA THR A 128 6.36 -37.42 -8.54
C THR A 128 7.71 -37.97 -8.06
N PHE A 129 8.00 -37.97 -6.77
CA PHE A 129 9.22 -38.54 -6.21
C PHE A 129 9.21 -40.07 -6.28
N GLY A 130 8.07 -40.71 -5.97
CA GLY A 130 7.90 -42.15 -6.06
C GLY A 130 8.06 -42.69 -7.48
N THR A 131 7.54 -41.96 -8.48
CA THR A 131 7.63 -42.39 -9.89
C THR A 131 8.98 -42.05 -10.55
N ARG A 132 9.62 -40.92 -10.19
CA ARG A 132 10.86 -40.48 -10.86
C ARG A 132 12.12 -41.12 -10.27
N PHE A 133 12.24 -41.21 -8.95
CA PHE A 133 13.34 -41.93 -8.32
C PHE A 133 13.13 -43.44 -8.33
N GLY A 134 11.87 -43.90 -8.21
CA GLY A 134 11.50 -45.29 -8.41
C GLY A 134 11.84 -45.79 -9.81
N ARG A 135 11.47 -45.07 -10.89
CA ARG A 135 11.88 -45.45 -12.26
C ARG A 135 13.38 -45.42 -12.45
N ARG A 136 14.11 -44.42 -11.92
CA ARG A 136 15.56 -44.36 -12.12
C ARG A 136 16.28 -45.51 -11.41
N ARG A 137 15.86 -45.84 -10.18
CA ARG A 137 16.42 -46.96 -9.41
C ARG A 137 16.02 -48.31 -10.00
N ALA A 138 14.76 -48.47 -10.42
CA ALA A 138 14.29 -49.66 -11.12
C ALA A 138 14.98 -49.85 -12.48
N MET A 139 15.22 -48.77 -13.24
CA MET A 139 15.94 -48.82 -14.50
C MET A 139 17.42 -49.14 -14.31
N HIS A 140 18.05 -48.62 -13.26
CA HIS A 140 19.42 -49.02 -12.90
C HIS A 140 19.52 -50.49 -12.47
N ALA A 141 18.58 -50.99 -11.66
CA ALA A 141 18.53 -52.39 -11.28
C ALA A 141 18.30 -53.30 -12.51
N TYR A 142 17.35 -52.94 -13.37
CA TYR A 142 17.07 -53.66 -14.62
C TYR A 142 18.27 -53.69 -15.58
N MET A 143 19.02 -52.58 -15.70
CA MET A 143 20.24 -52.49 -16.51
C MET A 143 21.40 -53.30 -15.92
N ALA A 144 21.49 -53.42 -14.59
CA ALA A 144 22.49 -54.25 -13.92
C ALA A 144 22.24 -55.75 -14.17
N GLU A 145 20.97 -56.17 -14.23
CA GLU A 145 20.58 -57.55 -14.53
C GLU A 145 20.64 -57.89 -16.03
N ASN A 146 20.63 -56.88 -16.92
CA ASN A 146 20.61 -57.05 -18.37
C ASN A 146 21.72 -56.26 -19.07
N PRO A 147 22.97 -56.75 -19.08
CA PRO A 147 24.12 -56.02 -19.62
C PRO A 147 24.00 -55.73 -21.13
N ARG A 148 23.24 -56.55 -21.87
CA ARG A 148 22.96 -56.35 -23.30
C ARG A 148 22.13 -55.08 -23.55
N VAL A 149 21.15 -54.80 -22.68
CA VAL A 149 20.31 -53.60 -22.78
C VAL A 149 21.11 -52.37 -22.41
N ALA A 150 21.95 -52.46 -21.38
CA ALA A 150 22.88 -51.39 -21.01
C ALA A 150 23.84 -51.04 -22.15
N ALA A 151 24.44 -52.04 -22.80
CA ALA A 151 25.31 -51.84 -23.96
C ALA A 151 24.58 -51.18 -25.13
N ALA A 152 23.34 -51.61 -25.43
CA ALA A 152 22.51 -51.02 -26.48
C ALA A 152 22.20 -49.54 -26.21
N VAL A 153 21.84 -49.18 -24.97
CA VAL A 153 21.55 -47.80 -24.59
C VAL A 153 22.79 -46.91 -24.63
N VAL A 154 23.95 -47.42 -24.18
CA VAL A 154 25.23 -46.70 -24.30
C VAL A 154 25.60 -46.48 -25.76
N ALA A 155 25.44 -47.49 -26.62
CA ALA A 155 25.69 -47.37 -28.06
C ALA A 155 24.77 -46.32 -28.71
N LEU A 156 23.48 -46.28 -28.32
CA LEU A 156 22.51 -45.32 -28.84
C LEU A 156 22.80 -43.89 -28.38
N LEU A 157 23.22 -43.70 -27.13
CA LEU A 157 23.66 -42.40 -26.62
C LEU A 157 24.96 -41.93 -27.28
N ALA A 158 25.93 -42.82 -27.48
CA ALA A 158 27.16 -42.51 -28.19
C ALA A 158 26.88 -42.13 -29.66
N PHE A 159 25.97 -42.85 -30.32
CA PHE A 159 25.52 -42.54 -31.68
C PHE A 159 24.79 -41.20 -31.73
N ALA A 160 23.87 -40.92 -30.81
CA ALA A 160 23.20 -39.62 -30.74
C ALA A 160 24.20 -38.47 -30.54
N ASN A 161 25.23 -38.66 -29.71
CA ASN A 161 26.30 -37.68 -29.48
C ASN A 161 27.18 -37.43 -30.71
N LEU A 162 27.19 -38.34 -31.69
CA LEU A 162 27.84 -38.11 -33.00
C LEU A 162 27.06 -37.11 -33.87
N PHE A 163 25.74 -36.99 -33.68
CA PHE A 163 24.87 -36.11 -34.48
C PHE A 163 24.52 -34.79 -33.80
N VAL A 164 24.91 -34.59 -32.54
CA VAL A 164 24.81 -33.27 -31.92
C VAL A 164 25.87 -32.37 -32.55
N PRO A 165 25.50 -31.27 -33.24
CA PRO A 165 26.47 -30.36 -33.82
C PRO A 165 27.33 -29.81 -32.68
N ARG A 166 28.59 -30.21 -32.62
CA ARG A 166 29.55 -29.65 -31.66
C ARG A 166 29.60 -28.14 -31.94
N PRO A 167 29.21 -27.29 -30.98
CA PRO A 167 29.33 -25.86 -31.20
C PRO A 167 30.80 -25.54 -31.46
N PRO A 168 31.09 -24.59 -32.36
CA PRO A 168 32.45 -24.29 -32.79
C PRO A 168 33.34 -24.03 -31.57
N LEU A 169 34.54 -24.65 -31.55
CA LEU A 169 35.49 -24.64 -30.42
C LEU A 169 35.81 -23.23 -29.89
N TRP A 170 35.66 -22.19 -30.73
CA TRP A 170 35.64 -20.78 -30.33
C TRP A 170 34.81 -20.54 -29.06
N ARG A 171 33.58 -21.07 -28.97
CA ARG A 171 32.64 -20.77 -27.87
C ARG A 171 33.14 -21.27 -26.51
N TYR A 172 34.03 -22.24 -26.48
CA TYR A 172 34.67 -22.76 -25.27
C TYR A 172 36.10 -22.25 -25.05
N GLY A 173 36.67 -21.50 -26.00
CA GLY A 173 37.95 -20.81 -25.84
C GLY A 173 38.11 -20.07 -24.51
N PRO A 174 37.14 -19.23 -24.07
CA PRO A 174 37.28 -18.54 -22.78
C PRO A 174 37.19 -19.50 -21.58
N PHE A 175 36.35 -20.53 -21.63
CA PHE A 175 36.21 -21.49 -20.53
C PHE A 175 37.42 -22.43 -20.41
N ALA A 176 38.03 -22.83 -21.52
CA ALA A 176 39.25 -23.63 -21.53
C ALA A 176 40.44 -22.85 -20.96
N VAL A 177 40.55 -21.55 -21.25
CA VAL A 177 41.57 -20.67 -20.66
C VAL A 177 41.35 -20.52 -19.14
N VAL A 178 40.11 -20.27 -18.71
CA VAL A 178 39.79 -20.18 -17.27
C VAL A 178 40.08 -21.50 -16.54
N ALA A 179 39.74 -22.64 -17.14
CA ALA A 179 40.03 -23.95 -16.58
C ALA A 179 41.54 -24.22 -16.47
N LEU A 180 42.32 -23.90 -17.51
CA LEU A 180 43.78 -24.02 -17.47
C LEU A 180 44.42 -23.12 -16.42
N VAL A 181 43.97 -21.85 -16.31
CA VAL A 181 44.45 -20.93 -15.27
C VAL A 181 44.10 -21.44 -13.87
N ALA A 182 42.90 -21.97 -13.67
CA ALA A 182 42.50 -22.56 -12.39
C ALA A 182 43.35 -23.79 -12.03
N ILE A 183 43.68 -24.65 -13.00
CA ILE A 183 44.55 -25.81 -12.81
C ILE A 183 45.98 -25.35 -12.45
N VAL A 184 46.56 -24.40 -13.19
CA VAL A 184 47.90 -23.88 -12.91
C VAL A 184 47.96 -23.23 -11.52
N TRP A 185 46.93 -22.46 -11.15
CA TRP A 185 46.83 -21.84 -9.83
C TRP A 185 46.70 -22.88 -8.72
N ALA A 186 45.88 -23.92 -8.91
CA ALA A 186 45.73 -25.01 -7.96
C ALA A 186 47.05 -25.77 -7.75
N VAL A 187 47.78 -26.08 -8.83
CA VAL A 187 49.10 -26.74 -8.77
C VAL A 187 50.12 -25.87 -8.04
N LYS A 188 50.17 -24.57 -8.34
CA LYS A 188 51.07 -23.62 -7.64
C LYS A 188 50.77 -23.56 -6.15
N ARG A 189 49.49 -23.42 -5.78
CA ARG A 189 49.04 -23.39 -4.38
C ARG A 189 49.34 -24.69 -3.64
N PHE A 190 49.30 -25.83 -4.33
CA PHE A 190 49.63 -27.12 -3.75
C PHE A 190 51.14 -27.27 -3.50
N ARG A 191 52.01 -26.72 -4.36
CA ARG A 191 53.47 -26.65 -4.13
C ARG A 191 53.82 -25.77 -2.93
N GLU A 192 53.25 -24.57 -2.85
CA GLU A 192 53.51 -23.64 -1.73
C GLU A 192 53.10 -24.20 -0.36
N LYS A 193 52.06 -25.05 -0.32
CA LYS A 193 51.64 -25.76 0.90
C LYS A 193 52.58 -26.90 1.30
N LYS A 194 53.40 -27.43 0.39
CA LYS A 194 54.30 -28.55 0.65
C LYS A 194 55.68 -28.10 1.13
N GLU A 195 56.00 -26.81 0.95
CA GLU A 195 57.24 -26.17 1.38
C GLU A 195 57.12 -25.43 2.73
N ARG A 196 55.92 -25.42 3.33
CA ARG A 196 55.68 -24.99 4.72
C ARG A 196 55.41 -26.20 5.59
#